data_AF-A0A3D3ENG3-F1
#
_entry.id   AF-A0A3D3ENG3-F1
#
_cell.length_a   1.000
_cell.length_b   1.000
_cell.length_c   1.000
_cell.angle_alpha   90.00
_cell.angle_beta   90.00
_cell.angle_gamma   90.00
#
_symmetry.space_group_name_H-M   'P 1'
#
loop_
_entity.id
_entity.type
_entity.pdbx_description
1 polymer ?
#
loop_
_entity_poly.entity_id
_entity_poly.type
_entity_poly.pdbx_seq_one_letter_code
_entity_poly.pdbx_strand_id
1 'polypeptide(L)'
;MVFSGEHYNLGNALGLVYNKNLNFMTKNYFGENEKQKAHIETLKDNIVSYLTSCEESGYKYDFIPTCVSGVFSDNAPPNPDIIRTIKAFNEAYGDDIHLEMVTLQEFYDKIKDRVKDAPVYKGDLNDWWANGVASTPYAVKHYKEAQRMYHLCERLDDHGKISKKEFVREAEDNLLLYAEHTWGHSATINNPYDTMVQNLDIRKTSYASKAHEASAKNLNRIAHSRGDKLRYYDLNGKIKAINASDRKGEKVVEFYIEVWKYPGVKVICETSGQEMVTQLSSHPRGVLISFIDFFEAKEEKIYRFEEAAGKDEIINTRVAYIGAERVKDIVNDYDPKSYKLPYQIENAYFKIAYEIGKGVTSFYNKVDHIEMLKQGDARFFTPIYENTKIRTNVYEERRRLGRNVRGLHAKKYIGDLTEVKVIDDGEIFTTIELFYELEGTYFSSVVIKMYNTLPKLEFKYKIAKKLSTDIESIYLPLTLNNLDAVLYIDKSDAIMRPGMDQIPGTCMEYYLT
;
A
#
# COMPACT_ATOMS: atom_id res chain seq x y z
N MET A 1 28.74 2.57 -15.63
CA MET A 1 27.53 2.06 -16.30
C MET A 1 27.32 2.90 -17.56
N VAL A 2 26.98 2.28 -18.69
CA VAL A 2 26.68 3.01 -19.96
C VAL A 2 25.50 3.98 -19.77
N PHE A 3 24.55 3.58 -18.92
CA PHE A 3 23.31 4.30 -18.61
C PHE A 3 23.20 4.63 -17.12
N SER A 4 24.28 5.05 -16.48
CA SER A 4 24.10 5.88 -15.28
C SER A 4 23.66 7.24 -15.80
N GLY A 5 22.34 7.42 -15.96
CA GLY A 5 21.77 8.65 -16.49
C GLY A 5 22.37 9.85 -15.75
N GLU A 6 22.97 10.73 -16.53
CA GLU A 6 23.37 12.07 -16.11
C GLU A 6 22.13 12.92 -15.80
N HIS A 7 22.35 14.20 -15.51
CA HIS A 7 21.27 15.11 -15.12
C HIS A 7 20.08 15.07 -16.07
N TYR A 8 18.90 15.22 -15.47
CA TYR A 8 17.62 15.38 -16.17
C TYR A 8 17.77 16.38 -17.34
N ASN A 9 17.43 15.92 -18.56
CA ASN A 9 17.54 16.68 -19.81
C ASN A 9 18.95 17.28 -20.06
N LEU A 10 20.01 16.47 -19.95
CA LEU A 10 21.40 16.85 -20.25
C LEU A 10 21.55 17.64 -21.56
N GLY A 11 20.84 17.27 -22.63
CA GLY A 11 20.89 17.96 -23.91
C GLY A 11 20.46 19.43 -23.82
N ASN A 12 19.47 19.75 -22.99
CA ASN A 12 19.09 21.12 -22.69
C ASN A 12 20.18 21.85 -21.89
N ALA A 13 20.82 21.18 -20.93
CA ALA A 13 21.90 21.76 -20.13
C ALA A 13 23.13 22.07 -20.98
N LEU A 14 23.49 21.20 -21.93
CA LEU A 14 24.57 21.42 -22.90
C LEU A 14 24.29 22.59 -23.85
N GLY A 15 23.01 22.91 -24.05
CA GLY A 15 22.56 24.02 -24.89
C GLY A 15 22.01 23.61 -26.26
N LEU A 16 21.55 22.37 -26.46
CA LEU A 16 20.87 21.98 -27.71
C LEU A 16 19.60 22.79 -28.00
N VAL A 17 18.97 23.31 -26.94
CA VAL A 17 17.91 24.30 -27.02
C VAL A 17 18.46 25.61 -26.47
N TYR A 18 18.54 26.64 -27.31
CA TYR A 18 18.95 27.96 -26.86
C TYR A 18 17.94 28.50 -25.84
N ASN A 19 18.40 28.77 -24.63
CA ASN A 19 17.60 29.44 -23.61
C ASN A 19 18.27 30.75 -23.23
N LYS A 20 17.55 31.85 -23.45
CA LYS A 20 18.03 33.21 -23.14
C LYS A 20 18.21 33.42 -21.62
N ASN A 21 17.52 32.64 -20.80
CA ASN A 21 17.61 32.66 -19.35
C ASN A 21 18.24 31.36 -18.83
N LEU A 22 19.41 31.46 -18.20
CA LEU A 22 20.07 30.33 -17.55
C LEU A 22 19.25 29.86 -16.35
N ASN A 23 18.78 28.61 -16.37
CA ASN A 23 18.09 28.04 -15.22
C ASN A 23 19.10 27.56 -14.15
N PHE A 24 18.61 27.22 -12.95
CA PHE A 24 19.45 26.81 -11.82
C PHE A 24 20.38 25.63 -12.15
N MET A 25 19.92 24.67 -12.96
CA MET A 25 20.69 23.48 -13.34
C MET A 25 21.85 23.85 -14.27
N THR A 26 21.60 24.70 -15.26
CA THR A 26 22.65 25.21 -16.16
C THR A 26 23.67 26.06 -15.40
N LYS A 27 23.21 26.90 -14.45
CA LYS A 27 24.09 27.71 -13.59
C LYS A 27 25.03 26.87 -12.72
N ASN A 28 24.54 25.75 -12.17
CA ASN A 28 25.37 24.86 -11.35
C ASN A 28 26.51 24.20 -12.13
N TYR A 29 26.29 23.91 -13.41
CA TYR A 29 27.28 23.22 -14.25
C TYR A 29 28.35 24.14 -14.82
N PHE A 30 27.96 25.33 -15.28
CA PHE A 30 28.83 26.19 -16.09
C PHE A 30 29.12 27.56 -15.45
N GLY A 31 28.54 27.87 -14.28
CA GLY A 31 28.75 29.12 -13.54
C GLY A 31 27.87 30.30 -13.99
N GLU A 32 28.00 31.46 -13.33
CA GLU A 32 27.17 32.66 -13.58
C GLU A 32 27.80 33.69 -14.56
N ASN A 33 29.01 33.44 -15.05
CA ASN A 33 29.77 34.42 -15.83
C ASN A 33 29.99 33.98 -17.28
N GLU A 34 29.06 34.30 -18.19
CA GLU A 34 29.34 34.20 -19.62
C GLU A 34 29.19 35.55 -20.34
N LYS A 35 30.27 35.93 -21.04
CA LYS A 35 30.25 36.94 -22.11
C LYS A 35 29.46 36.37 -23.29
N GLN A 36 28.74 37.23 -24.03
CA GLN A 36 27.97 36.83 -25.22
C GLN A 36 28.88 36.21 -26.30
N LYS A 37 28.98 34.88 -26.32
CA LYS A 37 29.46 34.08 -27.46
C LYS A 37 28.28 33.70 -28.37
N ALA A 38 28.57 33.26 -29.60
CA ALA A 38 27.53 32.67 -30.45
C ALA A 38 27.07 31.33 -29.86
N HIS A 39 25.77 31.05 -29.89
CA HIS A 39 25.15 29.86 -29.27
C HIS A 39 25.86 28.53 -29.61
N ILE A 40 26.28 28.35 -30.86
CA ILE A 40 26.96 27.13 -31.32
C ILE A 40 28.37 26.97 -30.71
N GLU A 41 29.06 28.07 -30.41
CA GLU A 41 30.36 28.03 -29.73
C GLU A 41 30.19 27.66 -28.25
N THR A 42 29.18 28.23 -27.57
CA THR A 42 28.85 27.86 -26.19
C THR A 42 28.46 26.38 -26.09
N LEU A 43 27.64 25.88 -27.03
CA LEU A 43 27.29 24.46 -27.10
C LEU A 43 28.55 23.58 -27.25
N LYS A 44 29.49 23.97 -28.11
CA LYS A 44 30.77 23.26 -28.27
C LYS A 44 31.56 23.23 -26.98
N ASP A 45 31.76 24.38 -26.34
CA ASP A 45 32.55 24.47 -25.11
C ASP A 45 31.95 23.59 -23.99
N ASN A 46 30.61 23.60 -23.86
CA ASN A 46 29.89 22.74 -22.91
C ASN A 46 30.07 21.25 -23.22
N ILE A 47 29.93 20.86 -24.48
CA ILE A 47 30.13 19.46 -24.90
C ILE A 47 31.57 19.03 -24.63
N VAL A 48 32.57 19.82 -25.02
CA VAL A 48 33.98 19.47 -24.82
C VAL A 48 34.32 19.36 -23.34
N SER A 49 33.84 20.29 -22.51
CA SER A 49 34.00 20.24 -21.05
C SER A 49 33.40 18.96 -20.46
N TYR A 50 32.19 18.60 -20.91
CA TYR A 50 31.50 17.40 -20.47
C TYR A 50 32.20 16.11 -20.92
N LEU A 51 32.63 16.02 -22.19
CA LEU A 51 33.37 14.87 -22.71
C LEU A 51 34.72 14.70 -21.99
N THR A 52 35.44 15.79 -21.73
CA THR A 52 36.68 15.76 -20.94
C THR A 52 36.43 15.17 -19.56
N SER A 53 35.36 15.61 -18.87
CA SER A 53 34.98 15.06 -17.57
C SER A 53 34.62 13.56 -17.62
N CYS A 54 33.96 13.12 -18.70
CA CYS A 54 33.67 11.71 -18.94
C CYS A 54 34.95 10.88 -19.11
N GLU A 55 35.90 11.37 -19.91
CA GLU A 55 37.20 10.73 -20.13
C GLU A 55 38.01 10.62 -18.82
N GLU A 56 38.10 11.72 -18.06
CA GLU A 56 38.76 11.76 -16.75
C GLU A 56 38.11 10.80 -15.73
N SER A 57 36.80 10.57 -15.86
CA SER A 57 36.03 9.63 -15.04
C SER A 57 36.09 8.18 -15.54
N GLY A 58 36.84 7.90 -16.62
CA GLY A 58 37.03 6.57 -17.18
C GLY A 58 35.85 6.05 -18.00
N TYR A 59 35.05 6.94 -18.60
CA TYR A 59 34.00 6.56 -19.56
C TYR A 59 34.64 5.91 -20.80
N LYS A 60 34.14 4.72 -21.17
CA LYS A 60 34.81 3.84 -22.15
C LYS A 60 34.19 3.84 -23.55
N TYR A 61 33.10 4.57 -23.74
CA TYR A 61 32.34 4.53 -24.99
C TYR A 61 32.62 5.77 -25.84
N ASP A 62 32.59 5.58 -27.15
CA ASP A 62 32.75 6.60 -28.18
C ASP A 62 31.44 7.37 -28.47
N PHE A 63 30.44 7.26 -27.59
CA PHE A 63 29.14 7.89 -27.75
C PHE A 63 28.57 8.32 -26.40
N ILE A 64 27.72 9.36 -26.39
CA ILE A 64 26.96 9.79 -25.22
C ILE A 64 25.47 9.81 -25.58
N PRO A 65 24.62 8.99 -24.92
CA PRO A 65 23.18 9.16 -25.01
C PRO A 65 22.75 10.40 -24.22
N THR A 66 21.95 11.27 -24.84
CA THR A 66 21.40 12.45 -24.17
C THR A 66 19.93 12.64 -24.54
N CYS A 67 19.12 12.98 -23.55
CA CYS A 67 17.73 13.40 -23.76
C CYS A 67 17.69 14.92 -23.91
N VAL A 68 16.87 15.39 -24.86
CA VAL A 68 16.58 16.80 -25.07
C VAL A 68 15.07 16.99 -25.20
N SER A 69 14.55 17.99 -24.51
CA SER A 69 13.15 18.39 -24.52
C SER A 69 13.02 19.78 -25.15
N GLY A 70 11.88 20.07 -25.80
CA GLY A 70 11.71 21.37 -26.47
C GLY A 70 11.75 22.58 -25.54
N VAL A 71 11.45 22.36 -24.27
CA VAL A 71 11.68 23.25 -23.13
C VAL A 71 12.25 22.39 -22.01
N PHE A 72 13.04 22.97 -21.12
CA PHE A 72 13.67 22.23 -20.01
C PHE A 72 12.65 21.97 -18.87
N SER A 73 11.64 21.14 -19.14
CA SER A 73 10.52 20.78 -18.26
C SER A 73 9.85 19.49 -18.75
N ASP A 74 9.10 18.82 -17.86
CA ASP A 74 8.17 17.76 -18.24
C ASP A 74 7.05 18.32 -19.13
N ASN A 75 6.43 17.43 -19.92
CA ASN A 75 5.35 17.76 -20.88
C ASN A 75 5.75 18.85 -21.90
N ALA A 76 7.04 18.93 -22.23
CA ALA A 76 7.55 19.90 -23.18
C ALA A 76 6.98 19.67 -24.60
N PRO A 77 6.63 20.74 -25.33
CA PRO A 77 6.23 20.62 -26.72
C PRO A 77 7.42 20.21 -27.61
N PRO A 78 7.16 19.63 -28.79
CA PRO A 78 8.21 19.42 -29.78
C PRO A 78 8.83 20.76 -30.22
N ASN A 79 10.15 20.79 -30.43
CA ASN A 79 10.88 22.00 -30.83
C ASN A 79 11.79 21.76 -32.06
N PRO A 80 11.47 22.34 -33.24
CA PRO A 80 12.27 22.20 -34.45
C PRO A 80 13.62 22.94 -34.40
N ASP A 81 13.86 23.82 -33.43
CA ASP A 81 15.17 24.45 -33.25
C ASP A 81 16.26 23.45 -32.85
N ILE A 82 15.89 22.33 -32.24
CA ILE A 82 16.84 21.27 -31.86
C ILE A 82 17.54 20.75 -33.12
N ILE A 83 16.79 20.37 -34.16
CA ILE A 83 17.38 19.83 -35.39
C ILE A 83 18.14 20.90 -36.17
N ARG A 84 17.70 22.17 -36.12
CA ARG A 84 18.44 23.29 -36.71
C ARG A 84 19.79 23.51 -36.02
N THR A 85 19.81 23.44 -34.69
CA THR A 85 21.02 23.56 -33.86
C THR A 85 21.98 22.42 -34.14
N ILE A 86 21.48 21.17 -34.18
CA ILE A 86 22.27 19.98 -34.54
C ILE A 86 22.89 20.14 -35.93
N LYS A 87 22.10 20.57 -36.92
CA LYS A 87 22.60 20.81 -38.28
C LYS A 87 23.73 21.84 -38.29
N ALA A 88 23.51 23.00 -37.67
CA ALA A 88 24.52 24.06 -37.60
C ALA A 88 25.79 23.62 -36.84
N PHE A 89 25.63 22.85 -35.76
CA PHE A 89 26.76 22.29 -35.01
C PHE A 89 27.55 21.30 -35.86
N ASN A 90 26.88 20.35 -36.53
CA ASN A 90 27.54 19.37 -37.37
C ASN A 90 28.22 20.00 -38.60
N GLU A 91 27.65 21.08 -39.16
CA GLU A 91 28.30 21.85 -40.24
C GLU A 91 29.59 22.54 -39.77
N ALA A 92 29.67 22.94 -38.50
CA ALA A 92 30.84 23.65 -37.96
C ALA A 92 31.89 22.72 -37.32
N TYR A 93 31.46 21.64 -36.66
CA TYR A 93 32.30 20.81 -35.78
C TYR A 93 32.06 19.30 -35.95
N GLY A 94 31.29 18.88 -36.96
CA GLY A 94 30.84 17.51 -37.16
C GLY A 94 31.94 16.48 -37.46
N ASP A 95 33.13 16.95 -37.84
CA ASP A 95 34.30 16.09 -38.11
C ASP A 95 34.86 15.48 -36.82
N ASP A 96 34.81 16.22 -35.71
CA ASP A 96 35.29 15.76 -34.39
C ASP A 96 34.14 15.20 -33.54
N ILE A 97 33.00 15.90 -33.50
CA ILE A 97 31.85 15.56 -32.66
C ILE A 97 30.59 15.59 -33.50
N HIS A 98 29.95 14.44 -33.67
CA HIS A 98 28.72 14.32 -34.44
C HIS A 98 27.49 14.21 -33.53
N LEU A 99 26.52 15.10 -33.71
CA LEU A 99 25.24 15.07 -33.02
C LEU A 99 24.18 14.45 -33.92
N GLU A 100 23.43 13.47 -33.40
CA GLU A 100 22.40 12.75 -34.16
C GLU A 100 21.13 12.59 -33.33
N MET A 101 19.97 12.92 -33.90
CA MET A 101 18.69 12.52 -33.31
C MET A 101 18.35 11.12 -33.80
N VAL A 102 18.02 10.25 -32.86
CA VAL A 102 17.70 8.84 -33.13
C VAL A 102 16.42 8.44 -32.41
N THR A 103 15.70 7.50 -32.98
CA THR A 103 14.67 6.74 -32.27
C THR A 103 15.32 5.76 -31.30
N LEU A 104 14.55 5.23 -30.33
CA LEU A 104 15.06 4.21 -29.42
C LEU A 104 15.60 2.98 -30.18
N GLN A 105 14.92 2.56 -31.25
CA GLN A 105 15.34 1.41 -32.05
C GLN A 105 16.69 1.66 -32.74
N GLU A 106 16.83 2.79 -33.44
CA GLU A 106 18.08 3.16 -34.10
C GLU A 106 19.24 3.32 -33.11
N PHE A 107 18.94 3.87 -31.93
CA PHE A 107 19.90 3.98 -30.85
C PHE A 107 20.41 2.60 -30.41
N TYR A 108 19.51 1.67 -30.07
CA TYR A 108 19.90 0.30 -29.69
C TYR A 108 20.69 -0.41 -30.79
N ASP A 109 20.31 -0.23 -32.06
CA ASP A 109 21.03 -0.81 -33.19
C ASP A 109 22.46 -0.28 -33.34
N LYS A 110 22.68 1.02 -33.06
CA LYS A 110 24.01 1.64 -33.10
C LYS A 110 24.91 1.21 -31.94
N ILE A 111 24.37 0.94 -30.76
CA ILE A 111 25.18 0.70 -29.55
C ILE A 111 25.37 -0.77 -29.20
N LYS A 112 24.51 -1.69 -29.67
CA LYS A 112 24.46 -3.10 -29.22
C LYS A 112 25.82 -3.80 -29.21
N ASP A 113 26.63 -3.64 -30.25
CA ASP A 113 27.93 -4.30 -30.37
C ASP A 113 28.98 -3.67 -29.43
N ARG A 114 28.90 -2.34 -29.21
CA ARG A 114 29.77 -1.59 -28.30
C ARG A 114 29.50 -1.91 -26.84
N VAL A 115 28.24 -2.22 -26.51
CA VAL A 115 27.79 -2.51 -25.13
C VAL A 115 27.66 -4.00 -24.83
N LYS A 116 28.14 -4.88 -25.72
CA LYS A 116 28.06 -6.34 -25.56
C LYS A 116 28.64 -6.85 -24.22
N ASP A 117 29.68 -6.17 -23.74
CA ASP A 117 30.39 -6.50 -22.49
C ASP A 117 29.95 -5.60 -21.32
N ALA A 118 28.78 -4.94 -21.43
CA ALA A 118 28.24 -4.11 -20.36
C ALA A 118 27.96 -4.95 -19.10
N PRO A 119 28.15 -4.37 -17.90
CA PRO A 119 27.90 -5.08 -16.65
C PRO A 119 26.44 -5.51 -16.54
N VAL A 120 26.23 -6.76 -16.13
CA VAL A 120 24.91 -7.32 -15.84
C VAL A 120 24.61 -7.13 -14.36
N TYR A 121 23.47 -6.50 -14.06
CA TYR A 121 22.94 -6.39 -12.71
C TYR A 121 21.70 -7.27 -12.58
N LYS A 122 21.52 -7.88 -11.40
CA LYS A 122 20.37 -8.73 -11.07
C LYS A 122 19.78 -8.29 -9.74
N GLY A 123 18.45 -8.31 -9.67
CA GLY A 123 17.69 -7.89 -8.50
C GLY A 123 16.82 -6.68 -8.84
N ASP A 124 16.07 -6.26 -7.84
CA ASP A 124 15.16 -5.13 -7.97
C ASP A 124 15.89 -3.77 -7.97
N LEU A 125 15.30 -2.79 -8.67
CA LEU A 125 15.73 -1.39 -8.70
C LEU A 125 14.80 -0.53 -7.83
N ASN A 126 14.99 -0.60 -6.51
CA ASN A 126 14.15 0.14 -5.56
C ASN A 126 14.40 1.66 -5.64
N ASP A 127 13.32 2.42 -5.75
CA ASP A 127 13.32 3.87 -5.93
C ASP A 127 12.99 4.64 -4.64
N TRP A 128 13.55 5.85 -4.49
CA TRP A 128 13.31 6.77 -3.37
C TRP A 128 12.15 7.75 -3.59
N TRP A 129 11.48 7.71 -4.74
CA TRP A 129 10.34 8.61 -5.00
C TRP A 129 8.99 7.90 -4.78
N ALA A 130 9.00 6.58 -4.63
CA ALA A 130 7.81 5.75 -4.42
C ALA A 130 7.09 5.97 -3.07
N ASN A 131 7.69 6.69 -2.11
CA ASN A 131 7.09 6.93 -0.78
C ASN A 131 5.77 7.74 -0.83
N GLY A 132 5.52 8.47 -1.92
CA GLY A 132 4.32 9.29 -2.07
C GLY A 132 2.99 8.52 -1.96
N VAL A 133 2.98 7.22 -2.28
CA VAL A 133 1.76 6.40 -2.32
C VAL A 133 1.03 6.38 -0.97
N ALA A 134 1.76 6.35 0.14
CA ALA A 134 1.18 6.31 1.49
C ALA A 134 0.52 7.62 1.91
N SER A 135 0.66 8.71 1.15
CA SER A 135 0.06 10.01 1.46
C SER A 135 -1.47 10.07 1.24
N THR A 136 -2.04 9.16 0.45
CA THR A 136 -3.48 9.10 0.16
C THR A 136 -4.07 7.72 0.50
N PRO A 137 -3.94 7.25 1.75
CA PRO A 137 -4.21 5.85 2.12
C PRO A 137 -5.66 5.42 1.83
N TYR A 138 -6.63 6.34 1.91
CA TYR A 138 -8.03 6.04 1.59
C TYR A 138 -8.24 5.80 0.08
N ALA A 139 -7.62 6.61 -0.78
CA ALA A 139 -7.68 6.40 -2.22
C ALA A 139 -6.98 5.10 -2.62
N VAL A 140 -5.81 4.81 -2.02
CA VAL A 140 -5.06 3.56 -2.26
C VAL A 140 -5.87 2.35 -1.81
N LYS A 141 -6.49 2.43 -0.62
CA LYS A 141 -7.37 1.36 -0.12
C LYS A 141 -8.52 1.09 -1.09
N HIS A 142 -9.16 2.15 -1.60
CA HIS A 142 -10.28 2.03 -2.54
C HIS A 142 -9.84 1.46 -3.88
N TYR A 143 -8.69 1.88 -4.40
CA TYR A 143 -8.06 1.30 -5.58
C TYR A 143 -7.72 -0.18 -5.42
N LYS A 144 -7.10 -0.58 -4.29
CA LYS A 144 -6.79 -1.99 -4.01
C LYS A 144 -8.05 -2.83 -3.86
N GLU A 145 -9.14 -2.26 -3.37
CA GLU A 145 -10.46 -2.91 -3.34
C GLU A 145 -11.01 -3.12 -4.75
N ALA A 146 -10.93 -2.12 -5.62
CA ALA A 146 -11.28 -2.26 -7.04
C ALA A 146 -10.50 -3.40 -7.71
N GLN A 147 -9.17 -3.45 -7.53
CA GLN A 147 -8.34 -4.55 -8.06
C GLN A 147 -8.80 -5.93 -7.55
N ARG A 148 -9.07 -6.04 -6.24
CA ARG A 148 -9.58 -7.29 -5.65
C ARG A 148 -10.91 -7.72 -6.26
N MET A 149 -11.85 -6.78 -6.42
CA MET A 149 -13.16 -7.06 -7.02
C MET A 149 -13.02 -7.44 -8.50
N TYR A 150 -12.16 -6.75 -9.24
CA TYR A 150 -11.85 -7.04 -10.64
C TYR A 150 -11.36 -8.49 -10.81
N HIS A 151 -10.32 -8.89 -10.07
CA HIS A 151 -9.80 -10.26 -10.13
C HIS A 151 -10.78 -11.30 -9.58
N LEU A 152 -11.65 -10.92 -8.63
CA LEU A 152 -12.72 -11.81 -8.19
C LEU A 152 -13.75 -12.04 -9.30
N CYS A 153 -14.07 -11.03 -10.11
CA CYS A 153 -14.92 -11.20 -11.30
C CYS A 153 -14.29 -12.18 -12.28
N GLU A 154 -13.00 -12.04 -12.59
CA GLU A 154 -12.27 -12.96 -13.48
C GLU A 154 -12.31 -14.42 -12.97
N ARG A 155 -12.25 -14.63 -11.66
CA ARG A 155 -12.30 -15.98 -11.07
C ARG A 155 -13.71 -16.58 -11.03
N LEU A 156 -14.75 -15.75 -10.92
CA LEU A 156 -16.14 -16.21 -10.82
C LEU A 156 -16.87 -16.28 -12.17
N ASP A 157 -16.35 -15.59 -13.18
CA ASP A 157 -16.83 -15.55 -14.57
C ASP A 157 -15.63 -15.73 -15.52
N ASP A 158 -14.92 -16.84 -15.34
CA ASP A 158 -13.71 -17.24 -16.08
C ASP A 158 -13.89 -17.32 -17.60
N HIS A 159 -15.12 -17.54 -18.06
CA HIS A 159 -15.49 -17.52 -19.48
C HIS A 159 -16.03 -16.16 -19.97
N GLY A 160 -16.09 -15.14 -19.11
CA GLY A 160 -16.52 -13.78 -19.45
C GLY A 160 -17.94 -13.71 -20.01
N LYS A 161 -18.86 -14.58 -19.56
CA LYS A 161 -20.23 -14.69 -20.10
C LYS A 161 -21.19 -13.70 -19.43
N ILE A 162 -20.91 -13.27 -18.20
CA ILE A 162 -21.82 -12.47 -17.37
C ILE A 162 -21.37 -11.01 -17.30
N SER A 163 -20.06 -10.82 -17.19
CA SER A 163 -19.39 -9.53 -17.11
C SER A 163 -19.59 -8.73 -18.40
N LYS A 164 -19.86 -7.44 -18.27
CA LYS A 164 -19.93 -6.54 -19.42
C LYS A 164 -18.52 -6.11 -19.82
N LYS A 165 -18.19 -6.27 -21.10
CA LYS A 165 -16.90 -5.84 -21.67
C LYS A 165 -16.62 -4.34 -21.43
N GLU A 166 -17.65 -3.51 -21.48
CA GLU A 166 -17.57 -2.07 -21.17
C GLU A 166 -17.05 -1.82 -19.75
N PHE A 167 -17.58 -2.52 -18.74
CA PHE A 167 -17.14 -2.39 -17.35
C PHE A 167 -15.78 -3.02 -17.09
N VAL A 168 -15.44 -4.10 -17.80
CA VAL A 168 -14.07 -4.66 -17.77
C VAL A 168 -13.09 -3.60 -18.26
N ARG A 169 -13.36 -2.99 -19.42
CA ARG A 169 -12.50 -1.96 -19.99
C ARG A 169 -12.40 -0.71 -19.14
N GLU A 170 -13.53 -0.25 -18.60
CA GLU A 170 -13.56 0.89 -17.68
C GLU A 170 -12.74 0.60 -16.41
N ALA A 171 -12.83 -0.61 -15.86
CA ALA A 171 -11.99 -1.01 -14.73
C ALA A 171 -10.49 -1.00 -15.12
N GLU A 172 -10.11 -1.67 -16.22
CA GLU A 172 -8.72 -1.71 -16.71
C GLU A 172 -8.11 -0.31 -16.91
N ASP A 173 -8.79 0.55 -17.67
CA ASP A 173 -8.29 1.89 -18.01
C ASP A 173 -8.12 2.74 -16.75
N ASN A 174 -9.09 2.72 -15.83
CA ASN A 174 -9.02 3.51 -14.61
C ASN A 174 -8.06 2.92 -13.56
N LEU A 175 -7.89 1.60 -13.50
CA LEU A 175 -6.87 0.96 -12.66
C LEU A 175 -5.47 1.37 -13.13
N LEU A 176 -5.24 1.38 -14.45
CA LEU A 176 -3.97 1.81 -15.05
C LEU A 176 -3.71 3.30 -14.78
N LEU A 177 -4.69 4.17 -15.02
CA LEU A 177 -4.55 5.62 -14.80
C LEU A 177 -4.32 5.98 -13.33
N TYR A 178 -4.92 5.26 -12.39
CA TYR A 178 -4.62 5.46 -10.97
C TYR A 178 -3.17 5.08 -10.63
N ALA A 179 -2.70 3.96 -11.19
CA ALA A 179 -1.37 3.40 -10.95
C ALA A 179 -0.22 4.15 -11.64
N GLU A 180 -0.54 5.14 -12.47
CA GLU A 180 0.46 6.00 -13.11
C GLU A 180 1.34 6.69 -12.05
N HIS A 181 2.65 6.79 -12.33
CA HIS A 181 3.69 7.14 -11.36
C HIS A 181 3.61 8.59 -10.82
N THR A 182 2.99 9.52 -11.55
CA THR A 182 2.78 10.90 -11.09
C THR A 182 1.69 10.91 -10.02
N TRP A 183 2.10 10.92 -8.75
CA TRP A 183 1.15 10.76 -7.64
C TRP A 183 0.27 11.99 -7.40
N GLY A 184 0.81 13.19 -7.62
CA GLY A 184 0.14 14.46 -7.40
C GLY A 184 0.89 15.59 -8.11
N HIS A 185 0.42 16.83 -7.96
CA HIS A 185 1.03 17.97 -8.66
C HIS A 185 2.40 18.30 -8.05
N SER A 186 3.36 18.73 -8.87
CA SER A 186 4.68 19.21 -8.40
C SER A 186 4.63 20.39 -7.41
N ALA A 187 3.47 21.04 -7.28
CA ALA A 187 3.25 22.19 -6.42
C ALA A 187 2.42 21.85 -5.17
N THR A 188 2.09 20.58 -4.93
CA THR A 188 1.32 20.14 -3.74
C THR A 188 1.96 20.59 -2.43
N ILE A 189 3.28 20.81 -2.39
CA ILE A 189 3.95 21.34 -1.19
C ILE A 189 3.90 22.86 -1.10
N ASN A 190 4.13 23.58 -2.20
CA ASN A 190 4.28 25.03 -2.19
C ASN A 190 2.94 25.75 -2.27
N ASN A 191 2.00 25.21 -3.05
CA ASN A 191 0.69 25.77 -3.32
C ASN A 191 -0.42 24.72 -3.10
N PRO A 192 -0.53 24.09 -1.91
CA PRO A 192 -1.50 23.01 -1.63
C PRO A 192 -2.97 23.43 -1.78
N TYR A 193 -3.24 24.73 -1.79
CA TYR A 193 -4.59 25.29 -1.81
C TYR A 193 -5.04 25.76 -3.19
N ASP A 194 -4.14 25.73 -4.18
CA ASP A 194 -4.49 26.17 -5.52
C ASP A 194 -5.40 25.14 -6.20
N THR A 195 -6.49 25.62 -6.79
CA THR A 195 -7.47 24.75 -7.48
C THR A 195 -6.83 23.88 -8.55
N MET A 196 -5.83 24.39 -9.27
CA MET A 196 -5.10 23.60 -10.28
C MET A 196 -4.37 22.40 -9.67
N VAL A 197 -3.78 22.58 -8.48
CA VAL A 197 -3.08 21.51 -7.74
C VAL A 197 -4.08 20.49 -7.24
N GLN A 198 -5.15 20.95 -6.56
CA GLN A 198 -6.18 20.06 -5.98
C GLN A 198 -6.95 19.27 -7.04
N ASN A 199 -7.19 19.86 -8.21
CA ASN A 199 -7.89 19.19 -9.30
C ASN A 199 -7.18 17.91 -9.77
N LEU A 200 -5.84 17.84 -9.72
CA LEU A 200 -5.11 16.65 -10.11
C LEU A 200 -5.34 15.50 -9.11
N ASP A 201 -5.30 15.80 -7.81
CA ASP A 201 -5.56 14.82 -6.75
C ASP A 201 -7.01 14.29 -6.80
N ILE A 202 -7.97 15.19 -7.07
CA ILE A 202 -9.38 14.82 -7.28
C ILE A 202 -9.52 13.89 -8.50
N ARG A 203 -8.88 14.21 -9.62
CA ARG A 203 -8.92 13.37 -10.83
C ARG A 203 -8.29 12.00 -10.59
N LYS A 204 -7.13 11.94 -9.92
CA LYS A 204 -6.49 10.66 -9.58
C LYS A 204 -7.40 9.83 -8.69
N THR A 205 -7.97 10.42 -7.64
CA THR A 205 -8.95 9.74 -6.78
C THR A 205 -10.18 9.27 -7.55
N SER A 206 -10.64 10.04 -8.55
CA SER A 206 -11.75 9.65 -9.40
C SER A 206 -11.46 8.38 -10.20
N TYR A 207 -10.23 8.14 -10.64
CA TYR A 207 -9.86 6.87 -11.32
C TYR A 207 -10.05 5.67 -10.40
N ALA A 208 -9.59 5.73 -9.14
CA ALA A 208 -9.84 4.66 -8.17
C ALA A 208 -11.35 4.39 -7.99
N SER A 209 -12.15 5.46 -7.91
CA SER A 209 -13.61 5.36 -7.76
C SER A 209 -14.29 4.73 -8.98
N LYS A 210 -13.95 5.15 -10.19
CA LYS A 210 -14.49 4.58 -11.44
C LYS A 210 -14.13 3.12 -11.61
N ALA A 211 -12.86 2.77 -11.33
CA ALA A 211 -12.42 1.38 -11.34
C ALA A 211 -13.22 0.51 -10.36
N HIS A 212 -13.46 1.03 -9.15
CA HIS A 212 -14.27 0.37 -8.14
C HIS A 212 -15.71 0.20 -8.61
N GLU A 213 -16.35 1.26 -9.10
CA GLU A 213 -17.73 1.22 -9.58
C GLU A 213 -17.92 0.20 -10.71
N ALA A 214 -17.04 0.21 -11.71
CA ALA A 214 -17.09 -0.73 -12.82
C ALA A 214 -16.91 -2.19 -12.36
N SER A 215 -15.93 -2.44 -11.47
CA SER A 215 -15.69 -3.77 -10.89
C SER A 215 -16.87 -4.25 -10.05
N ALA A 216 -17.43 -3.38 -9.20
CA ALA A 216 -18.58 -3.68 -8.37
C ALA A 216 -19.84 -3.97 -9.19
N LYS A 217 -20.07 -3.23 -10.29
CA LYS A 217 -21.17 -3.49 -11.22
C LYS A 217 -21.06 -4.88 -11.83
N ASN A 218 -19.88 -5.30 -12.30
CA ASN A 218 -19.68 -6.66 -12.80
C ASN A 218 -19.86 -7.71 -11.69
N LEU A 219 -19.30 -7.48 -10.50
CA LEU A 219 -19.45 -8.41 -9.38
C LEU A 219 -20.93 -8.61 -9.00
N ASN A 220 -21.73 -7.54 -8.98
CA ASN A 220 -23.17 -7.63 -8.74
C ASN A 220 -23.90 -8.43 -9.83
N ARG A 221 -23.52 -8.30 -11.10
CA ARG A 221 -24.07 -9.11 -12.20
C ARG A 221 -23.74 -10.58 -12.02
N ILE A 222 -22.51 -10.88 -11.66
CA ILE A 222 -22.04 -12.24 -11.38
C ILE A 222 -22.80 -12.82 -10.19
N ALA A 223 -22.82 -12.11 -9.05
CA ALA A 223 -23.56 -12.51 -7.86
C ALA A 223 -25.04 -12.79 -8.19
N HIS A 224 -25.69 -11.89 -8.92
CA HIS A 224 -27.08 -12.07 -9.35
C HIS A 224 -27.28 -13.32 -10.21
N SER A 225 -26.42 -13.54 -11.21
CA SER A 225 -26.46 -14.74 -12.04
C SER A 225 -26.22 -16.04 -11.26
N ARG A 226 -25.52 -15.95 -10.12
CA ARG A 226 -25.23 -17.06 -9.21
C ARG A 226 -26.32 -17.28 -8.14
N GLY A 227 -27.40 -16.49 -8.17
CA GLY A 227 -28.57 -16.63 -7.32
C GLY A 227 -28.72 -15.56 -6.24
N ASP A 228 -27.87 -14.53 -6.22
CA ASP A 228 -28.02 -13.41 -5.29
C ASP A 228 -29.25 -12.55 -5.66
N LYS A 229 -30.07 -12.26 -4.65
CA LYS A 229 -31.25 -11.39 -4.77
C LYS A 229 -30.93 -9.92 -4.55
N LEU A 230 -29.69 -9.58 -4.18
CA LEU A 230 -29.19 -8.22 -3.92
C LEU A 230 -30.03 -7.47 -2.87
N ARG A 231 -30.62 -8.22 -1.93
CA ARG A 231 -31.47 -7.77 -0.84
C ARG A 231 -31.18 -8.61 0.39
N TYR A 232 -31.10 -7.97 1.56
CA TYR A 232 -30.60 -8.60 2.77
C TYR A 232 -31.54 -8.46 3.97
N TYR A 233 -32.83 -8.18 3.75
CA TYR A 233 -33.82 -7.94 4.82
C TYR A 233 -34.46 -9.22 5.38
N ASP A 234 -34.18 -10.37 4.80
CA ASP A 234 -34.87 -11.60 5.15
C ASP A 234 -34.35 -12.19 6.46
N LEU A 235 -35.27 -12.49 7.38
CA LEU A 235 -35.00 -13.09 8.68
C LEU A 235 -34.72 -14.60 8.60
N ASN A 236 -34.92 -15.20 7.44
CA ASN A 236 -34.59 -16.58 7.12
C ASN A 236 -34.39 -16.71 5.61
N GLY A 237 -33.67 -17.74 5.18
CA GLY A 237 -33.45 -17.97 3.76
C GLY A 237 -32.27 -18.87 3.49
N LYS A 238 -31.71 -18.72 2.29
CA LYS A 238 -30.52 -19.45 1.87
C LYS A 238 -29.41 -18.48 1.50
N ILE A 239 -28.18 -18.87 1.80
CA ILE A 239 -26.97 -18.23 1.31
C ILE A 239 -26.17 -19.24 0.48
N LYS A 240 -25.43 -18.74 -0.49
CA LYS A 240 -24.44 -19.51 -1.23
C LYS A 240 -23.06 -18.94 -0.90
N ALA A 241 -22.15 -19.79 -0.43
CA ALA A 241 -20.74 -19.45 -0.26
C ALA A 241 -19.92 -20.12 -1.36
N ILE A 242 -18.98 -19.38 -1.95
CA ILE A 242 -18.16 -19.83 -3.08
C ILE A 242 -16.68 -19.66 -2.71
N ASN A 243 -15.91 -20.75 -2.69
CA ASN A 243 -14.45 -20.66 -2.58
C ASN A 243 -13.85 -20.29 -3.94
N ALA A 244 -13.66 -19.00 -4.23
CA ALA A 244 -13.10 -18.56 -5.51
C ALA A 244 -11.61 -18.92 -5.73
N SER A 245 -10.93 -19.58 -4.77
CA SER A 245 -9.52 -19.94 -4.85
C SER A 245 -9.30 -21.40 -5.27
N ASP A 246 -8.10 -21.69 -5.79
CA ASP A 246 -7.65 -23.05 -6.11
C ASP A 246 -7.14 -23.82 -4.88
N ARG A 247 -7.28 -23.26 -3.68
CA ARG A 247 -6.79 -23.84 -2.43
C ARG A 247 -7.95 -24.26 -1.54
N LYS A 248 -7.95 -25.53 -1.15
CA LYS A 248 -8.84 -26.08 -0.13
C LYS A 248 -8.43 -25.68 1.29
N GLY A 249 -9.35 -25.79 2.25
CA GLY A 249 -9.08 -25.55 3.66
C GLY A 249 -10.26 -24.93 4.41
N GLU A 250 -10.10 -24.72 5.71
CA GLU A 250 -11.06 -23.99 6.53
C GLU A 250 -11.17 -22.53 6.09
N LYS A 251 -12.40 -22.07 5.85
CA LYS A 251 -12.72 -20.70 5.45
C LYS A 251 -13.70 -20.11 6.43
N VAL A 252 -13.52 -18.83 6.70
CA VAL A 252 -14.51 -18.02 7.41
C VAL A 252 -15.58 -17.61 6.41
N VAL A 253 -16.84 -17.90 6.72
CA VAL A 253 -18.00 -17.44 5.96
C VAL A 253 -18.68 -16.34 6.77
N GLU A 254 -18.82 -15.17 6.18
CA GLU A 254 -19.46 -14.00 6.78
C GLU A 254 -20.53 -13.45 5.83
N PHE A 255 -21.73 -13.21 6.36
CA PHE A 255 -22.79 -12.49 5.65
C PHE A 255 -23.60 -11.69 6.67
N TYR A 256 -24.20 -10.58 6.25
CA TYR A 256 -25.03 -9.77 7.12
C TYR A 256 -26.48 -9.79 6.69
N ILE A 257 -27.36 -9.60 7.66
CA ILE A 257 -28.79 -9.36 7.45
C ILE A 257 -29.14 -7.96 7.97
N GLU A 258 -29.96 -7.24 7.22
CA GLU A 258 -30.43 -5.89 7.57
C GLU A 258 -31.63 -5.96 8.50
N VAL A 259 -31.37 -6.05 9.79
CA VAL A 259 -32.38 -6.18 10.84
C VAL A 259 -31.93 -5.45 12.10
N TRP A 260 -32.88 -4.87 12.84
CA TRP A 260 -32.61 -4.15 14.09
C TRP A 260 -32.16 -5.06 15.24
N LYS A 261 -32.76 -6.25 15.38
CA LYS A 261 -32.44 -7.24 16.40
C LYS A 261 -32.60 -8.64 15.84
N TYR A 262 -31.62 -9.50 16.12
CA TYR A 262 -31.63 -10.90 15.75
C TYR A 262 -31.05 -11.70 16.92
N PRO A 263 -31.89 -12.30 17.78
CA PRO A 263 -31.46 -12.82 19.08
C PRO A 263 -30.60 -14.08 18.95
N GLY A 264 -30.78 -14.85 17.89
CA GLY A 264 -30.02 -16.05 17.59
C GLY A 264 -30.19 -16.43 16.13
N VAL A 265 -29.28 -17.26 15.62
CA VAL A 265 -29.36 -17.80 14.27
C VAL A 265 -29.07 -19.29 14.32
N LYS A 266 -29.79 -20.04 13.49
CA LYS A 266 -29.43 -21.40 13.13
C LYS A 266 -28.99 -21.42 11.68
N VAL A 267 -27.80 -21.93 11.40
CA VAL A 267 -27.28 -22.10 10.04
C VAL A 267 -27.02 -23.58 9.78
N ILE A 268 -27.57 -24.12 8.70
CA ILE A 268 -27.47 -25.54 8.34
C ILE A 268 -26.94 -25.64 6.92
N CYS A 269 -25.84 -26.38 6.72
CA CYS A 269 -25.36 -26.73 5.39
C CYS A 269 -26.35 -27.69 4.73
N GLU A 270 -26.92 -27.31 3.58
CA GLU A 270 -27.95 -28.14 2.93
C GLU A 270 -27.38 -29.44 2.38
N THR A 271 -26.10 -29.44 1.99
CA THR A 271 -25.44 -30.61 1.40
C THR A 271 -25.10 -31.67 2.44
N SER A 272 -24.60 -31.27 3.62
CA SER A 272 -24.20 -32.22 4.68
C SER A 272 -25.27 -32.42 5.76
N GLY A 273 -26.26 -31.53 5.85
CA GLY A 273 -27.21 -31.48 6.96
C GLY A 273 -26.61 -31.00 8.28
N GLN A 274 -25.34 -30.61 8.29
CA GLN A 274 -24.62 -30.15 9.48
C GLN A 274 -25.12 -28.77 9.92
N GLU A 275 -25.42 -28.64 11.20
CA GLU A 275 -25.64 -27.35 11.84
C GLU A 275 -24.29 -26.70 12.17
N MET A 276 -24.11 -25.46 11.72
CA MET A 276 -22.87 -24.72 11.89
C MET A 276 -22.85 -24.04 13.26
N VAL A 277 -21.69 -24.04 13.90
CA VAL A 277 -21.44 -23.16 15.04
C VAL A 277 -21.33 -21.74 14.49
N THR A 278 -22.15 -20.83 15.02
CA THR A 278 -22.25 -19.45 14.52
C THR A 278 -21.97 -18.43 15.61
N GLN A 279 -21.46 -17.28 15.20
CA GLN A 279 -21.30 -16.10 16.04
C GLN A 279 -21.96 -14.89 15.38
N LEU A 280 -22.73 -14.14 16.18
CA LEU A 280 -23.36 -12.89 15.77
C LEU A 280 -22.50 -11.71 16.22
N SER A 281 -22.31 -10.74 15.34
CA SER A 281 -21.62 -9.48 15.61
C SER A 281 -22.42 -8.29 15.10
N SER A 282 -22.15 -7.10 15.64
CA SER A 282 -22.79 -5.87 15.16
C SER A 282 -22.35 -5.53 13.74
N HIS A 283 -23.29 -5.13 12.89
CA HIS A 283 -23.04 -4.62 11.55
C HIS A 283 -23.67 -3.22 11.39
N PRO A 284 -23.07 -2.27 10.64
CA PRO A 284 -23.61 -0.91 10.50
C PRO A 284 -25.07 -0.82 10.02
N ARG A 285 -25.57 -1.89 9.40
CA ARG A 285 -26.93 -2.00 8.86
C ARG A 285 -27.72 -3.18 9.44
N GLY A 286 -27.20 -3.88 10.45
CA GLY A 286 -27.91 -4.99 11.09
C GLY A 286 -26.99 -5.93 11.86
N VAL A 287 -27.03 -7.22 11.56
CA VAL A 287 -26.25 -8.25 12.26
C VAL A 287 -25.38 -9.02 11.26
N LEU A 288 -24.10 -9.20 11.60
CA LEU A 288 -23.14 -10.02 10.87
C LEU A 288 -23.15 -11.44 11.46
N ILE A 289 -23.40 -12.44 10.61
CA ILE A 289 -23.36 -13.86 10.96
C ILE A 289 -22.04 -14.43 10.45
N SER A 290 -21.29 -15.07 11.35
CA SER A 290 -19.98 -15.65 11.04
C SER A 290 -19.92 -17.12 11.45
N PHE A 291 -19.32 -17.95 10.62
CA PHE A 291 -19.01 -19.35 10.94
C PHE A 291 -17.79 -19.83 10.15
N ILE A 292 -17.29 -21.02 10.48
CA ILE A 292 -16.17 -21.66 9.79
C ILE A 292 -16.67 -22.95 9.15
N ASP A 293 -16.29 -23.17 7.89
CA ASP A 293 -16.51 -24.44 7.20
C ASP A 293 -15.28 -24.77 6.34
N PHE A 294 -15.06 -26.05 6.08
CA PHE A 294 -14.04 -26.52 5.16
C PHE A 294 -14.53 -26.42 3.72
N PHE A 295 -13.74 -25.90 2.80
CA PHE A 295 -14.06 -25.87 1.37
C PHE A 295 -12.98 -26.59 0.57
N GLU A 296 -13.38 -27.42 -0.39
CA GLU A 296 -12.53 -27.83 -1.50
C GLU A 296 -12.23 -26.65 -2.44
N ALA A 297 -11.23 -26.80 -3.31
CA ALA A 297 -10.91 -25.79 -4.31
C ALA A 297 -12.12 -25.52 -5.23
N LYS A 298 -12.47 -24.26 -5.45
CA LYS A 298 -13.62 -23.86 -6.30
C LYS A 298 -14.99 -24.38 -5.87
N GLU A 299 -15.11 -24.92 -4.65
CA GLU A 299 -16.37 -25.48 -4.15
C GLU A 299 -17.42 -24.38 -3.89
N GLU A 300 -18.68 -24.71 -4.20
CA GLU A 300 -19.86 -23.93 -3.79
C GLU A 300 -20.66 -24.72 -2.75
N LYS A 301 -21.08 -24.06 -1.67
CA LYS A 301 -21.97 -24.64 -0.65
C LYS A 301 -23.18 -23.75 -0.41
N ILE A 302 -24.32 -24.38 -0.14
CA ILE A 302 -25.58 -23.70 0.18
C ILE A 302 -25.89 -23.94 1.64
N TYR A 303 -26.25 -22.86 2.36
CA TYR A 303 -26.67 -22.94 3.74
C TYR A 303 -28.06 -22.34 3.88
N ARG A 304 -28.91 -22.99 4.68
CA ARG A 304 -30.17 -22.42 5.14
C ARG A 304 -29.93 -21.72 6.48
N PHE A 305 -30.42 -20.50 6.63
CA PHE A 305 -30.41 -19.79 7.90
C PHE A 305 -31.84 -19.47 8.35
N GLU A 306 -32.07 -19.53 9.66
CA GLU A 306 -33.34 -19.17 10.29
C GLU A 306 -33.10 -18.53 11.65
N GLU A 307 -34.01 -17.62 12.04
CA GLU A 307 -33.97 -16.99 13.35
C GLU A 307 -34.14 -18.06 14.43
N ALA A 308 -33.27 -18.00 15.43
CA ALA A 308 -33.34 -18.86 16.61
C ALA A 308 -33.58 -18.00 17.84
N ALA A 309 -34.13 -18.61 18.89
CA ALA A 309 -34.13 -17.98 20.20
C ALA A 309 -32.68 -17.67 20.60
N GLY A 310 -32.48 -16.55 21.30
CA GLY A 310 -31.18 -16.27 21.90
C GLY A 310 -30.81 -17.36 22.90
N LYS A 311 -29.51 -17.62 23.07
CA LYS A 311 -29.07 -18.51 24.14
C LYS A 311 -29.46 -17.88 25.47
N ASP A 312 -30.29 -18.57 26.26
CA ASP A 312 -30.62 -18.13 27.61
C ASP A 312 -29.35 -18.16 28.46
N GLU A 313 -28.95 -17.01 29.01
CA GLU A 313 -27.94 -16.99 30.06
C GLU A 313 -28.58 -17.56 31.33
N ILE A 314 -28.18 -18.77 31.71
CA ILE A 314 -28.58 -19.36 32.99
C ILE A 314 -27.85 -18.59 34.10
N ILE A 315 -28.51 -17.56 34.63
CA ILE A 315 -27.96 -16.70 35.69
C ILE A 315 -27.84 -17.45 37.04
N ASN A 316 -28.57 -18.57 37.21
CA ASN A 316 -28.64 -19.25 38.49
C ASN A 316 -28.61 -20.78 38.35
N THR A 317 -27.42 -21.35 38.51
CA THR A 317 -27.16 -22.81 38.56
C THR A 317 -27.19 -23.37 39.99
N ARG A 318 -27.71 -22.61 40.97
CA ARG A 318 -27.57 -22.83 42.44
C ARG A 318 -26.13 -22.77 42.96
N VAL A 319 -25.19 -22.37 42.10
CA VAL A 319 -23.80 -22.07 42.41
C VAL A 319 -23.60 -20.61 41.99
N ALA A 320 -23.11 -19.76 42.90
CA ALA A 320 -22.86 -18.36 42.60
C ALA A 320 -21.61 -18.26 41.71
N TYR A 321 -21.81 -18.21 40.39
CA TYR A 321 -20.74 -17.98 39.42
C TYR A 321 -20.47 -16.49 39.18
N ILE A 322 -21.51 -15.67 39.35
CA ILE A 322 -21.53 -14.25 38.96
C ILE A 322 -22.05 -13.43 40.14
N GLY A 323 -21.35 -12.37 40.53
CA GLY A 323 -21.86 -11.45 41.55
C GLY A 323 -22.80 -10.39 40.98
N ALA A 324 -23.31 -9.51 41.85
CA ALA A 324 -24.27 -8.48 41.48
C ALA A 324 -23.70 -7.46 40.49
N GLU A 325 -22.38 -7.30 40.49
CA GLU A 325 -21.56 -6.53 39.57
C GLU A 325 -21.38 -7.19 38.19
N ARG A 326 -21.97 -8.38 37.97
CA ARG A 326 -21.92 -9.17 36.74
C ARG A 326 -20.53 -9.67 36.35
N VAL A 327 -19.62 -9.78 37.33
CA VAL A 327 -18.30 -10.38 37.14
C VAL A 327 -18.36 -11.86 37.51
N LYS A 328 -17.80 -12.72 36.66
CA LYS A 328 -17.85 -14.19 36.82
C LYS A 328 -16.66 -14.71 37.67
N ASP A 329 -16.57 -14.34 38.95
CA ASP A 329 -15.38 -14.59 39.79
C ASP A 329 -15.63 -15.30 41.15
N ILE A 330 -16.85 -15.76 41.45
CA ILE A 330 -17.21 -16.26 42.80
C ILE A 330 -16.90 -17.76 43.00
N VAL A 331 -17.54 -18.68 42.27
CA VAL A 331 -17.22 -20.11 42.24
C VAL A 331 -16.84 -20.46 40.81
N ASN A 332 -15.72 -21.12 40.58
CA ASN A 332 -15.15 -21.29 39.23
C ASN A 332 -14.64 -22.73 39.03
N ASP A 333 -15.42 -23.58 38.35
CA ASP A 333 -14.92 -24.74 37.62
C ASP A 333 -14.22 -24.26 36.33
N TYR A 334 -13.13 -23.50 36.53
CA TYR A 334 -12.25 -22.83 35.54
C TYR A 334 -12.80 -22.65 34.12
N ASP A 335 -13.48 -21.54 33.86
CA ASP A 335 -13.49 -20.94 32.52
C ASP A 335 -12.20 -20.12 32.34
N PRO A 336 -11.21 -20.61 31.56
CA PRO A 336 -9.92 -19.95 31.43
C PRO A 336 -9.97 -18.67 30.60
N LYS A 337 -11.10 -18.34 29.97
CA LYS A 337 -11.24 -17.20 29.05
C LYS A 337 -11.77 -15.96 29.75
N SER A 338 -12.83 -16.11 30.55
CA SER A 338 -13.55 -14.99 31.19
C SER A 338 -12.68 -14.14 32.14
N TYR A 339 -11.77 -14.74 32.91
CA TYR A 339 -10.92 -13.97 33.84
C TYR A 339 -9.71 -13.31 33.16
N LYS A 340 -9.32 -13.82 31.98
CA LYS A 340 -8.18 -13.32 31.21
C LYS A 340 -8.56 -12.15 30.32
N LEU A 341 -9.81 -12.10 29.85
CA LEU A 341 -10.36 -10.92 29.19
C LEU A 341 -10.67 -9.84 30.25
N PRO A 342 -10.37 -8.56 29.99
CA PRO A 342 -9.81 -8.02 28.76
C PRO A 342 -8.29 -7.97 28.76
N TYR A 343 -7.54 -8.52 29.72
CA TYR A 343 -6.09 -8.34 29.88
C TYR A 343 -5.23 -9.05 28.82
N GLN A 344 -5.76 -10.10 28.19
CA GLN A 344 -5.11 -10.79 27.08
C GLN A 344 -6.16 -11.49 26.20
N ILE A 345 -5.81 -11.73 24.94
CA ILE A 345 -6.55 -12.60 24.02
C ILE A 345 -5.71 -13.84 23.70
N GLU A 346 -6.37 -14.99 23.63
CA GLU A 346 -5.71 -16.29 23.46
C GLU A 346 -6.59 -17.24 22.66
N ASN A 347 -6.00 -17.94 21.69
CA ASN A 347 -6.64 -19.03 20.94
C ASN A 347 -5.78 -20.31 21.03
N ALA A 348 -6.04 -21.30 20.16
CA ALA A 348 -5.24 -22.54 20.13
C ALA A 348 -3.76 -22.33 19.75
N TYR A 349 -3.44 -21.24 19.03
CA TYR A 349 -2.14 -21.02 18.40
C TYR A 349 -1.33 -19.87 19.01
N PHE A 350 -1.99 -18.81 19.45
CA PHE A 350 -1.39 -17.55 19.83
C PHE A 350 -1.98 -17.02 21.14
N LYS A 351 -1.15 -16.30 21.89
CA LYS A 351 -1.55 -15.48 23.02
C LYS A 351 -0.98 -14.07 22.82
N ILE A 352 -1.83 -13.05 22.92
CA ILE A 352 -1.41 -11.64 22.87
C ILE A 352 -1.82 -10.99 24.18
N ALA A 353 -0.85 -10.44 24.90
CA ALA A 353 -1.07 -9.71 26.14
C ALA A 353 -0.67 -8.24 26.00
N TYR A 354 -1.29 -7.39 26.80
CA TYR A 354 -1.08 -5.94 26.76
C TYR A 354 -1.37 -5.33 28.14
N GLU A 355 -0.84 -4.13 28.37
CA GLU A 355 -0.96 -3.41 29.64
C GLU A 355 -1.17 -1.92 29.37
N ILE A 356 -2.12 -1.31 30.09
CA ILE A 356 -2.37 0.13 30.03
C ILE A 356 -1.07 0.90 30.37
N GLY A 357 -0.79 1.95 29.62
CA GLY A 357 0.46 2.73 29.71
C GLY A 357 1.68 2.06 29.08
N LYS A 358 1.61 0.78 28.71
CA LYS A 358 2.71 0.08 28.01
C LYS A 358 2.36 -0.35 26.61
N GLY A 359 1.12 -0.67 26.26
CA GLY A 359 0.77 -1.28 24.98
C GLY A 359 0.92 -2.79 24.98
N VAL A 360 1.27 -3.39 23.83
CA VAL A 360 1.45 -4.85 23.72
C VAL A 360 2.71 -5.28 24.47
N THR A 361 2.57 -6.32 25.29
CA THR A 361 3.62 -6.83 26.20
C THR A 361 4.03 -8.27 25.90
N SER A 362 3.22 -9.04 25.16
CA SER A 362 3.57 -10.38 24.69
C SER A 362 2.83 -10.71 23.39
N PHE A 363 3.51 -11.42 22.49
CA PHE A 363 2.93 -12.13 21.36
C PHE A 363 3.55 -13.52 21.34
N TYR A 364 2.89 -14.46 22.00
CA TYR A 364 3.39 -15.80 22.22
C TYR A 364 2.79 -16.79 21.22
N ASN A 365 3.64 -17.58 20.57
CA ASN A 365 3.25 -18.74 19.77
C ASN A 365 3.18 -19.98 20.69
N LYS A 366 1.98 -20.52 20.84
CA LYS A 366 1.68 -21.67 21.71
C LYS A 366 2.05 -23.01 21.10
N VAL A 367 2.15 -23.09 19.77
CA VAL A 367 2.53 -24.32 19.07
C VAL A 367 4.04 -24.52 19.17
N ASP A 368 4.80 -23.47 18.87
CA ASP A 368 6.27 -23.54 18.90
C ASP A 368 6.86 -23.19 20.28
N HIS A 369 6.01 -22.76 21.22
CA HIS A 369 6.37 -22.33 22.56
C HIS A 369 7.34 -21.14 22.63
N ILE A 370 7.22 -20.17 21.71
CA ILE A 370 8.15 -19.05 21.54
C ILE A 370 7.47 -17.70 21.77
N GLU A 371 8.14 -16.81 22.51
CA GLU A 371 7.78 -15.38 22.59
C GLU A 371 8.30 -14.67 21.34
N MET A 372 7.37 -14.13 20.55
CA MET A 372 7.64 -13.47 19.28
C MET A 372 7.56 -11.94 19.38
N LEU A 373 7.23 -11.36 20.52
CA LEU A 373 7.23 -9.90 20.63
C LEU A 373 8.66 -9.35 20.54
N LYS A 374 8.90 -8.51 19.54
CA LYS A 374 10.15 -7.76 19.42
C LYS A 374 10.25 -6.68 20.50
N GLN A 375 11.42 -6.60 21.13
CA GLN A 375 11.73 -5.58 22.14
C GLN A 375 12.01 -4.21 21.49
N GLY A 376 11.82 -3.14 22.26
CA GLY A 376 12.06 -1.75 21.85
C GLY A 376 10.79 -1.01 21.42
N ASP A 377 10.97 0.05 20.63
CA ASP A 377 9.88 0.99 20.33
C ASP A 377 8.86 0.43 19.31
N ALA A 378 9.29 -0.47 18.43
CA ALA A 378 8.49 -1.05 17.35
C ALA A 378 7.74 -2.32 17.76
N ARG A 379 7.12 -2.30 18.93
CA ARG A 379 6.30 -3.41 19.43
C ARG A 379 5.07 -3.62 18.55
N PHE A 380 4.71 -4.89 18.36
CA PHE A 380 3.60 -5.29 17.51
C PHE A 380 2.31 -4.54 17.89
N PHE A 381 1.59 -4.02 16.90
CA PHE A 381 0.35 -3.23 17.08
C PHE A 381 0.46 -1.99 17.99
N THR A 382 1.66 -1.45 18.22
CA THR A 382 1.85 -0.19 18.96
C THR A 382 2.15 0.92 17.96
N PRO A 383 1.18 1.82 17.65
CA PRO A 383 1.37 2.86 16.65
C PRO A 383 2.52 3.82 16.98
N ILE A 384 3.21 4.28 15.95
CA ILE A 384 4.32 5.23 16.07
C ILE A 384 4.05 6.43 15.15
N TYR A 385 4.23 7.63 15.68
CA TYR A 385 4.19 8.87 14.92
C TYR A 385 5.59 9.48 14.88
N GLU A 386 6.03 9.86 13.69
CA GLU A 386 7.27 10.62 13.49
C GLU A 386 6.96 11.97 12.88
N ASN A 387 7.56 13.02 13.43
CA ASN A 387 7.38 14.40 12.97
C ASN A 387 8.73 15.11 12.92
N THR A 388 9.09 15.60 11.73
CA THR A 388 10.12 16.63 11.54
C THR A 388 9.44 17.99 11.37
N LYS A 389 9.50 18.80 12.43
CA LYS A 389 8.96 20.16 12.40
C LYS A 389 9.62 21.02 11.33
N ILE A 390 8.83 21.77 10.57
CA ILE A 390 9.36 22.77 9.64
C ILE A 390 9.99 23.90 10.45
N ARG A 391 11.26 24.22 10.16
CA ARG A 391 12.00 25.30 10.84
C ARG A 391 12.27 26.50 9.93
N THR A 392 12.32 26.28 8.63
CA THR A 392 12.61 27.32 7.64
C THR A 392 11.46 27.46 6.64
N ASN A 393 11.53 26.73 5.54
CA ASN A 393 10.49 26.67 4.51
C ASN A 393 10.16 25.20 4.24
N VAL A 394 8.87 24.88 4.06
CA VAL A 394 8.38 23.51 3.85
C VAL A 394 9.11 22.83 2.69
N TYR A 395 9.33 23.57 1.59
CA TYR A 395 10.06 23.06 0.43
C TYR A 395 11.51 22.71 0.76
N GLU A 396 12.24 23.63 1.39
CA GLU A 396 13.67 23.45 1.66
C GLU A 396 13.92 22.34 2.67
N GLU A 397 13.09 22.21 3.70
CA GLU A 397 13.21 21.11 4.67
C GLU A 397 12.95 19.76 4.00
N ARG A 398 11.97 19.67 3.09
CA ARG A 398 11.69 18.44 2.31
C ARG A 398 12.81 18.14 1.32
N ARG A 399 13.32 19.15 0.61
CA ARG A 399 14.47 19.01 -0.30
C ARG A 399 15.70 18.49 0.41
N ARG A 400 15.95 18.96 1.64
CA ARG A 400 17.10 18.55 2.48
C ARG A 400 17.00 17.12 3.00
N LEU A 401 15.82 16.50 3.00
CA LEU A 401 15.72 15.05 3.28
C LEU A 401 16.55 14.23 2.28
N GLY A 402 16.63 14.70 1.03
CA GLY A 402 17.30 13.97 -0.04
C GLY A 402 16.68 12.58 -0.18
N ARG A 403 17.49 11.56 0.11
CA ARG A 403 17.10 10.14 0.03
C ARG A 403 16.58 9.55 1.35
N ASN A 404 16.57 10.32 2.42
CA ASN A 404 16.12 9.86 3.74
C ASN A 404 14.60 10.00 3.86
N VAL A 405 13.94 9.05 4.53
CA VAL A 405 12.51 9.19 4.92
C VAL A 405 12.32 10.13 6.11
N ARG A 406 13.37 10.35 6.90
CA ARG A 406 13.33 11.07 8.16
C ARG A 406 14.28 12.27 8.16
N GLY A 407 13.79 13.40 8.66
CA GLY A 407 14.61 14.59 8.81
C GLY A 407 15.55 14.55 10.02
N LEU A 408 16.61 15.36 9.97
CA LEU A 408 17.66 15.42 10.99
C LEU A 408 17.13 15.67 12.42
N HIS A 409 16.03 16.41 12.55
CA HIS A 409 15.43 16.79 13.83
C HIS A 409 14.09 16.11 14.09
N ALA A 410 13.84 14.98 13.44
CA ALA A 410 12.62 14.22 13.63
C ALA A 410 12.46 13.78 15.09
N LYS A 411 11.26 13.98 15.62
CA LYS A 411 10.82 13.42 16.91
C LYS A 411 9.96 12.20 16.64
N LYS A 412 10.16 11.18 17.46
CA LYS A 412 9.38 9.95 17.45
C LYS A 412 8.51 9.89 18.70
N TYR A 413 7.26 9.53 18.50
CA TYR A 413 6.24 9.41 19.53
C TYR A 413 5.64 8.01 19.43
N ILE A 414 5.58 7.32 20.56
CA ILE A 414 5.05 5.96 20.67
C ILE A 414 3.66 6.08 21.29
N GLY A 415 2.68 5.33 20.77
CA GLY A 415 1.33 5.35 21.29
C GLY A 415 1.27 4.74 22.69
N ASP A 416 0.65 5.46 23.62
CA ASP A 416 0.37 4.98 24.97
C ASP A 416 -1.02 4.33 25.01
N LEU A 417 -1.09 3.05 25.36
CA LEU A 417 -2.37 2.33 25.46
C LEU A 417 -3.17 2.84 26.65
N THR A 418 -4.34 3.43 26.42
CA THR A 418 -5.15 4.06 27.47
C THR A 418 -6.39 3.25 27.83
N GLU A 419 -6.93 2.47 26.88
CA GLU A 419 -8.16 1.72 27.08
C GLU A 419 -8.17 0.44 26.22
N VAL A 420 -8.81 -0.60 26.73
CA VAL A 420 -9.09 -1.85 26.00
C VAL A 420 -10.58 -2.15 26.07
N LYS A 421 -11.20 -2.41 24.93
CA LYS A 421 -12.61 -2.85 24.85
C LYS A 421 -12.70 -4.23 24.22
N VAL A 422 -13.46 -5.12 24.85
CA VAL A 422 -13.95 -6.33 24.18
C VAL A 422 -15.14 -5.91 23.33
N ILE A 423 -15.05 -6.12 22.02
CA ILE A 423 -16.10 -5.76 21.05
C ILE A 423 -17.03 -6.94 20.82
N ASP A 424 -16.47 -8.12 20.60
CA ASP A 424 -17.20 -9.37 20.40
C ASP A 424 -16.46 -10.49 21.13
N ASP A 425 -17.20 -11.39 21.77
CA ASP A 425 -16.66 -12.65 22.27
C ASP A 425 -17.65 -13.77 21.98
N GLY A 426 -17.17 -14.83 21.34
CA GLY A 426 -17.98 -16.00 21.04
C GLY A 426 -17.13 -17.21 20.65
N GLU A 427 -17.79 -18.25 20.16
CA GLU A 427 -17.18 -19.54 19.82
C GLU A 427 -16.27 -19.48 18.59
N ILE A 428 -16.49 -18.55 17.67
CA ILE A 428 -15.73 -18.44 16.41
C ILE A 428 -14.52 -17.53 16.56
N PHE A 429 -14.68 -16.37 17.17
CA PHE A 429 -13.59 -15.41 17.37
C PHE A 429 -13.82 -14.51 18.59
N THR A 430 -12.76 -13.87 19.03
CA THR A 430 -12.82 -12.74 19.97
C THR A 430 -12.28 -11.50 19.27
N THR A 431 -12.99 -10.39 19.37
CA THR A 431 -12.58 -9.07 18.86
C THR A 431 -12.34 -8.12 20.02
N ILE A 432 -11.17 -7.50 20.06
CA ILE A 432 -10.83 -6.43 21.00
C ILE A 432 -10.43 -5.15 20.26
N GLU A 433 -10.53 -4.01 20.92
CA GLU A 433 -10.02 -2.73 20.44
C GLU A 433 -9.08 -2.10 21.48
N LEU A 434 -7.85 -1.84 21.07
CA LEU A 434 -6.81 -1.17 21.84
C LEU A 434 -6.80 0.32 21.47
N PHE A 435 -7.09 1.21 22.41
CA PHE A 435 -7.10 2.66 22.20
C PHE A 435 -5.79 3.27 22.64
N TYR A 436 -5.21 4.12 21.80
CA TYR A 436 -3.92 4.75 22.04
C TYR A 436 -4.06 6.27 22.08
N GLU A 437 -3.40 6.89 23.05
CA GLU A 437 -3.03 8.29 22.95
C GLU A 437 -1.75 8.38 22.12
N LEU A 438 -1.79 9.12 21.01
CA LEU A 438 -0.66 9.28 20.10
C LEU A 438 -0.57 10.72 19.61
N GLU A 439 0.61 11.31 19.77
CA GLU A 439 0.93 12.65 19.27
C GLU A 439 0.58 12.77 17.78
N GLY A 440 0.12 13.95 17.35
CA GLY A 440 -0.31 14.16 15.97
C GLY A 440 -1.67 13.52 15.60
N THR A 441 -2.38 12.87 16.54
CA THR A 441 -3.71 12.29 16.28
C THR A 441 -4.79 12.82 17.21
N TYR A 442 -6.03 12.90 16.72
CA TYR A 442 -7.24 13.06 17.53
C TYR A 442 -7.80 11.70 18.00
N PHE A 443 -7.50 10.64 17.26
CA PHE A 443 -7.95 9.30 17.55
C PHE A 443 -6.98 8.28 16.95
N SER A 444 -6.66 7.23 17.71
CA SER A 444 -5.79 6.14 17.29
C SER A 444 -6.23 4.87 18.01
N SER A 445 -6.66 3.84 17.28
CA SER A 445 -6.99 2.54 17.87
C SER A 445 -6.72 1.37 16.93
N VAL A 446 -6.36 0.23 17.50
CA VAL A 446 -6.13 -1.02 16.77
C VAL A 446 -7.19 -2.03 17.19
N VAL A 447 -8.05 -2.41 16.24
CA VAL A 447 -9.00 -3.52 16.42
C VAL A 447 -8.30 -4.81 16.02
N ILE A 448 -8.41 -5.84 16.86
CA ILE A 448 -7.83 -7.16 16.64
C ILE A 448 -8.95 -8.20 16.74
N LYS A 449 -9.18 -8.96 15.67
CA LYS A 449 -10.07 -10.13 15.64
C LYS A 449 -9.21 -11.39 15.58
N MET A 450 -9.28 -12.23 16.61
CA MET A 450 -8.55 -13.49 16.73
C MET A 450 -9.53 -14.67 16.62
N TYR A 451 -9.35 -15.52 15.62
CA TYR A 451 -10.19 -16.70 15.42
C TYR A 451 -9.79 -17.82 16.39
N ASN A 452 -10.75 -18.42 17.08
CA ASN A 452 -10.46 -19.35 18.18
C ASN A 452 -9.80 -20.66 17.69
N THR A 453 -10.20 -21.13 16.51
CA THR A 453 -9.78 -22.42 15.94
C THR A 453 -8.82 -22.29 14.76
N LEU A 454 -8.52 -21.07 14.29
CA LEU A 454 -7.62 -20.84 13.14
C LEU A 454 -6.35 -20.10 13.58
N PRO A 455 -5.19 -20.37 12.95
CA PRO A 455 -3.99 -19.55 13.10
C PRO A 455 -4.12 -18.24 12.31
N LYS A 456 -5.24 -17.54 12.48
CA LYS A 456 -5.60 -16.33 11.72
C LYS A 456 -5.94 -15.20 12.68
N LEU A 457 -5.38 -14.03 12.38
CA LEU A 457 -5.71 -12.76 13.00
C LEU A 457 -6.10 -11.77 11.89
N GLU A 458 -7.11 -10.96 12.16
CA GLU A 458 -7.43 -9.79 11.35
C GLU A 458 -7.26 -8.55 12.21
N PHE A 459 -6.81 -7.45 11.62
CA PHE A 459 -6.68 -6.19 12.33
C PHE A 459 -7.11 -5.00 11.49
N LYS A 460 -7.46 -3.93 12.19
CA LYS A 460 -7.85 -2.65 11.60
C LYS A 460 -7.27 -1.52 12.43
N TYR A 461 -6.44 -0.70 11.82
CA TYR A 461 -5.99 0.54 12.44
C TYR A 461 -6.96 1.66 12.08
N LYS A 462 -7.60 2.23 13.10
CA LYS A 462 -8.48 3.39 12.96
C LYS A 462 -7.70 4.61 13.43
N ILE A 463 -7.69 5.65 12.59
CA ILE A 463 -6.93 6.86 12.88
C ILE A 463 -7.64 8.11 12.40
N ALA A 464 -7.62 9.15 13.23
CA ALA A 464 -7.93 10.52 12.85
C ALA A 464 -6.71 11.40 13.14
N LYS A 465 -6.06 11.89 12.09
CA LYS A 465 -4.79 12.61 12.17
C LYS A 465 -5.04 14.13 12.23
N LYS A 466 -4.25 14.85 13.03
CA LYS A 466 -4.26 16.32 13.09
C LYS A 466 -3.65 16.88 11.82
N LEU A 467 -4.26 17.89 11.22
CA LEU A 467 -3.69 18.55 10.04
C LEU A 467 -2.33 19.18 10.40
N SER A 468 -1.32 18.93 9.58
CA SER A 468 0.03 19.46 9.76
C SER A 468 0.68 19.75 8.40
N THR A 469 1.56 20.75 8.37
CA THR A 469 2.46 21.03 7.24
C THR A 469 3.85 20.42 7.44
N ASP A 470 4.10 19.86 8.63
CA ASP A 470 5.34 19.17 8.96
C ASP A 470 5.59 17.93 8.08
N ILE A 471 6.83 17.44 8.11
CA ILE A 471 7.18 16.18 7.45
C ILE A 471 6.92 15.07 8.45
N GLU A 472 5.95 14.22 8.17
CA GLU A 472 5.44 13.28 9.15
C GLU A 472 5.14 11.91 8.56
N SER A 473 5.17 10.90 9.42
CA SER A 473 4.91 9.51 9.06
C SER A 473 4.24 8.78 10.21
N ILE A 474 3.36 7.85 9.88
CA ILE A 474 2.67 7.01 10.85
C ILE A 474 2.96 5.57 10.50
N TYR A 475 3.44 4.83 11.49
CA TYR A 475 3.81 3.44 11.35
C TYR A 475 2.95 2.60 12.30
N LEU A 476 2.50 1.45 11.80
CA LEU A 476 1.97 0.38 12.64
C LEU A 476 2.95 -0.80 12.55
N PRO A 477 3.77 -1.03 13.57
CA PRO A 477 4.71 -2.15 13.56
C PRO A 477 3.96 -3.49 13.51
N LEU A 478 4.31 -4.31 12.52
CA LEU A 478 3.88 -5.71 12.37
C LEU A 478 5.07 -6.66 12.50
N THR A 479 6.08 -6.26 13.27
CA THR A 479 7.33 -7.01 13.37
C THR A 479 7.24 -8.03 14.51
N LEU A 480 7.52 -9.29 14.18
CA LEU A 480 7.69 -10.38 15.13
C LEU A 480 9.16 -10.79 15.20
N ASN A 481 9.61 -11.21 16.37
CA ASN A 481 10.92 -11.75 16.63
C ASN A 481 10.89 -13.26 16.37
N ASN A 482 11.20 -13.65 15.13
CA ASN A 482 11.45 -15.04 14.79
C ASN A 482 12.98 -15.21 14.69
N LEU A 483 13.56 -15.87 15.69
CA LEU A 483 14.98 -16.25 15.68
C LEU A 483 15.25 -17.04 14.38
N ASP A 484 16.30 -16.65 13.65
CA ASP A 484 16.74 -17.24 12.37
C ASP A 484 15.81 -17.05 11.14
N ALA A 485 14.78 -16.21 11.21
CA ALA A 485 13.91 -15.95 10.05
C ALA A 485 14.55 -15.03 9.00
N VAL A 486 14.38 -15.38 7.72
CA VAL A 486 14.70 -14.51 6.58
C VAL A 486 13.45 -13.74 6.17
N LEU A 487 13.56 -12.41 6.07
CA LEU A 487 12.47 -11.55 5.61
C LEU A 487 12.33 -11.65 4.08
N TYR A 488 11.09 -11.83 3.64
CA TYR A 488 10.70 -11.77 2.24
C TYR A 488 9.56 -10.78 2.07
N ILE A 489 9.56 -10.06 0.95
CA ILE A 489 8.44 -9.23 0.52
C ILE A 489 7.93 -9.73 -0.84
N ASP A 490 6.62 -9.63 -1.04
CA ASP A 490 5.97 -9.84 -2.33
C ASP A 490 5.94 -8.50 -3.08
N LYS A 491 6.46 -8.50 -4.31
CA LYS A 491 6.55 -7.34 -5.19
C LYS A 491 5.99 -7.71 -6.56
N SER A 492 4.67 -7.69 -6.68
CA SER A 492 3.94 -7.94 -7.93
C SER A 492 4.33 -9.27 -8.59
N ASP A 493 4.09 -10.39 -7.89
CA ASP A 493 4.38 -11.77 -8.32
C ASP A 493 5.85 -12.20 -8.26
N ALA A 494 6.72 -11.35 -7.72
CA ALA A 494 8.10 -11.71 -7.41
C ALA A 494 8.34 -11.64 -5.89
N ILE A 495 8.99 -12.67 -5.35
CA ILE A 495 9.45 -12.68 -3.96
C ILE A 495 10.88 -12.17 -3.93
N MET A 496 11.17 -11.19 -3.07
CA MET A 496 12.54 -10.69 -2.89
C MET A 496 12.92 -10.55 -1.40
N ARG A 497 14.21 -10.72 -1.10
CA ARG A 497 14.79 -10.39 0.20
C ARG A 497 15.23 -8.93 0.22
N PRO A 498 14.61 -8.06 1.04
CA PRO A 498 14.97 -6.65 1.11
C PRO A 498 16.44 -6.49 1.54
N GLY A 499 17.17 -5.60 0.88
CA GLY A 499 18.60 -5.35 1.10
C GLY A 499 19.54 -6.41 0.53
N MET A 500 19.03 -7.53 -0.02
CA MET A 500 19.84 -8.60 -0.59
C MET A 500 19.57 -8.81 -2.09
N ASP A 501 18.31 -8.95 -2.48
CA ASP A 501 17.89 -9.24 -3.85
C ASP A 501 17.62 -7.95 -4.65
N GLN A 502 18.54 -6.99 -4.57
CA GLN A 502 18.42 -5.68 -5.22
C GLN A 502 19.76 -5.19 -5.79
N ILE A 503 19.68 -4.28 -6.76
CA ILE A 503 20.86 -3.68 -7.36
C ILE A 503 21.59 -2.83 -6.29
N PRO A 504 22.93 -2.90 -6.20
CA PRO A 504 23.70 -2.08 -5.25
C PRO A 504 23.45 -0.58 -5.43
N GLY A 505 23.40 0.14 -4.30
CA GLY A 505 23.25 1.59 -4.30
C GLY A 505 21.83 2.08 -4.57
N THR A 506 20.82 1.21 -4.47
CA THR A 506 19.38 1.53 -4.57
C THR A 506 18.74 1.78 -3.20
N CYS A 507 17.46 2.15 -3.15
CA CYS A 507 16.77 2.40 -1.87
C CYS A 507 16.73 1.15 -0.99
N MET A 508 17.12 1.29 0.28
CA MET A 508 17.08 0.22 1.28
C MET A 508 16.22 0.58 2.51
N GLU A 509 15.74 1.82 2.60
CA GLU A 509 15.01 2.32 3.78
C GLU A 509 13.55 1.83 3.81
N TYR A 510 12.93 1.66 2.64
CA TYR A 510 11.54 1.24 2.49
C TYR A 510 11.32 0.57 1.14
N TYR A 511 10.24 -0.20 1.06
CA TYR A 511 9.86 -0.97 -0.12
C TYR A 511 8.36 -0.77 -0.36
N LEU A 512 8.01 -0.42 -1.59
CA LEU A 512 6.62 -0.40 -2.02
C LEU A 512 6.26 -1.79 -2.54
N THR A 513 5.23 -2.39 -1.95
CA THR A 513 4.72 -3.74 -2.24
C THR A 513 3.29 -3.71 -2.74
#